data_AF-A0A3B8ZBG8-F1
#
_entry.id   AF-A0A3B8ZBG8-F1
#
_cell.length_a   1.000
_cell.length_b   1.000
_cell.length_c   1.000
_cell.angle_alpha   90.00
_cell.angle_beta   90.00
_cell.angle_gamma   90.00
#
_symmetry.space_group_name_H-M   'P 1'
#
loop_
_entity.id
_entity.type
_entity.pdbx_description
1 polymer ?
#
loop_
_entity_poly.entity_id
_entity_poly.type
_entity_poly.pdbx_seq_one_letter_code
_entity_poly.pdbx_strand_id
1 'polypeptide(L)'
;MKLEAVLSKLLHVLAGAILALLLSANVAAHTALQESTPGESATIKTPPAHLDLVFNGPVRLIKLELMGVGHEMPTKFEPKTDAMATYRIETPGMHPGQFTVNWAVIGADGHTVTNSFNFVVDPAAEEHGGHGANHDDHDNHSDHTEHASH
;
A
#
# COMPACT_ATOMS: atom_id res chain seq x y z
N MET A 1 -34.45 -43.64 -20.60
CA MET A 1 -35.27 -42.43 -20.35
C MET A 1 -35.20 -41.93 -18.90
N LYS A 2 -35.31 -42.79 -17.88
CA LYS A 2 -35.23 -42.37 -16.46
C LYS A 2 -33.82 -41.93 -16.00
N LEU A 3 -32.76 -42.60 -16.47
CA LEU A 3 -31.37 -42.30 -16.08
C LEU A 3 -30.87 -40.97 -16.68
N GLU A 4 -31.09 -40.74 -17.97
CA GLU A 4 -30.82 -39.46 -18.65
C GLU A 4 -31.50 -38.27 -17.97
N ALA A 5 -32.76 -38.46 -17.54
CA ALA A 5 -33.52 -37.43 -16.85
C ALA A 5 -32.98 -37.16 -15.42
N VAL A 6 -32.47 -38.18 -14.73
CA VAL A 6 -31.84 -38.03 -13.41
C VAL A 6 -30.46 -37.35 -13.53
N LEU A 7 -29.67 -37.73 -14.54
CA LEU A 7 -28.35 -37.15 -14.79
C LEU A 7 -28.43 -35.68 -15.19
N SER A 8 -29.40 -35.33 -16.05
CA SER A 8 -29.68 -33.94 -16.41
C SER A 8 -30.10 -33.11 -15.19
N LYS A 9 -30.99 -33.63 -14.33
CA LYS A 9 -31.38 -32.94 -13.08
C LYS A 9 -30.20 -32.72 -12.15
N LEU A 10 -29.31 -33.70 -12.01
CA LEU A 10 -28.13 -33.59 -11.15
C LEU A 10 -27.15 -32.53 -11.69
N LEU A 11 -26.97 -32.44 -13.00
CA LEU A 11 -26.13 -31.41 -13.64
C LEU A 11 -26.68 -30.00 -13.38
N HIS A 12 -28.00 -29.80 -13.48
CA HIS A 12 -28.62 -28.50 -13.20
C HIS A 12 -28.53 -28.11 -11.72
N VAL A 13 -28.68 -29.08 -10.80
CA VAL A 13 -28.51 -28.83 -9.36
C VAL A 13 -27.06 -28.46 -9.04
N LEU A 14 -26.09 -29.17 -9.62
CA LEU A 14 -24.68 -28.89 -9.43
C LEU A 14 -24.29 -27.53 -10.02
N ALA A 15 -24.75 -27.21 -11.23
CA ALA A 15 -24.54 -25.90 -11.85
C ALA A 15 -25.18 -24.76 -11.03
N GLY A 16 -26.39 -24.98 -10.49
CA GLY A 16 -27.04 -24.03 -9.59
C GLY A 16 -26.30 -23.83 -8.27
N ALA A 17 -25.75 -24.90 -7.69
CA ALA A 17 -24.95 -24.83 -6.47
C ALA A 17 -23.62 -24.09 -6.69
N ILE A 18 -22.94 -24.34 -7.81
CA ILE A 18 -21.71 -23.62 -8.19
C ILE A 18 -22.01 -22.14 -8.41
N LEU A 19 -23.11 -21.80 -9.09
CA LEU A 19 -23.51 -20.41 -9.29
C LEU A 19 -23.82 -19.71 -7.94
N ALA A 20 -24.53 -20.36 -7.02
CA ALA A 20 -24.81 -19.82 -5.69
C ALA A 20 -23.54 -19.58 -4.85
N LEU A 21 -22.55 -20.47 -4.96
CA LEU A 21 -21.24 -20.29 -4.30
C LEU A 21 -20.46 -19.09 -4.88
N LEU A 22 -20.57 -18.82 -6.18
CA LEU A 22 -19.90 -17.69 -6.83
C LEU A 22 -20.53 -16.32 -6.50
N LEU A 23 -21.80 -16.28 -6.09
CA LEU A 23 -22.48 -15.05 -5.65
C LEU A 23 -22.12 -14.64 -4.21
N SER A 24 -21.33 -15.44 -3.49
CA SER A 24 -20.98 -15.21 -2.07
C SER A 24 -19.75 -14.32 -1.84
N ALA A 25 -19.16 -13.77 -2.89
CA ALA A 25 -18.08 -12.79 -2.77
C ALA A 25 -18.65 -11.37 -2.87
N ASN A 26 -18.15 -10.46 -2.03
CA ASN A 26 -18.45 -9.02 -1.96
C ASN A 26 -19.52 -8.62 -0.94
N VAL A 27 -19.10 -8.46 0.33
CA VAL A 27 -19.59 -7.34 1.14
C VAL A 27 -18.54 -7.01 2.20
N ALA A 28 -17.72 -5.99 1.92
CA ALA A 28 -16.99 -5.15 2.89
C ALA A 28 -16.08 -4.17 2.12
N ALA A 29 -16.67 -3.26 1.33
CA ALA A 29 -15.89 -2.28 0.56
C ALA A 29 -16.51 -0.87 0.62
N HIS A 30 -17.38 -0.60 1.60
CA HIS A 30 -18.08 0.69 1.65
C HIS A 30 -17.26 1.76 2.38
N THR A 31 -16.30 1.37 3.23
CA THR A 31 -15.37 2.29 3.89
C THR A 31 -13.98 1.69 3.89
N ALA A 32 -13.10 2.19 3.02
CA ALA A 32 -11.72 1.74 2.90
C ALA A 32 -10.78 2.95 2.80
N LEU A 33 -9.59 2.80 3.38
CA LEU A 33 -8.49 3.72 3.10
C LEU A 33 -8.13 3.56 1.62
N GLN A 34 -8.25 4.65 0.87
CA GLN A 34 -7.97 4.69 -0.55
C GLN A 34 -6.49 4.97 -0.81
N GLU A 35 -5.90 5.89 -0.03
CA GLU A 35 -4.50 6.30 -0.17
C GLU A 35 -3.96 6.78 1.18
N SER A 36 -2.66 6.60 1.39
CA SER A 36 -1.94 7.21 2.50
C SER A 36 -0.62 7.82 2.03
N THR A 37 -0.17 8.86 2.72
CA THR A 37 1.18 9.40 2.60
C THR A 37 1.78 9.51 4.01
N PRO A 38 2.83 8.75 4.35
CA PRO A 38 3.49 7.74 3.53
C PRO A 38 2.56 6.60 3.10
N GLY A 39 2.83 6.04 1.92
CA GLY A 39 2.08 4.89 1.39
C GLY A 39 2.32 3.63 2.19
N GLU A 40 1.39 2.68 2.09
CA GLU A 40 1.56 1.34 2.65
C GLU A 40 2.84 0.69 2.10
N SER A 41 3.65 0.16 3.01
CA SER A 41 4.94 -0.47 2.75
C SER A 41 5.98 0.45 2.07
N ALA A 42 5.76 1.76 2.08
CA ALA A 42 6.71 2.72 1.50
C ALA A 42 7.97 2.82 2.36
N THR A 43 9.13 2.92 1.70
CA THR A 43 10.39 3.34 2.31
C THR A 43 10.69 4.78 1.90
N ILE A 44 10.82 5.67 2.88
CA ILE A 44 11.07 7.11 2.68
C ILE A 44 12.38 7.51 3.36
N LYS A 45 13.08 8.49 2.78
CA LYS A 45 14.39 8.93 3.29
C LYS A 45 14.31 9.71 4.61
N THR A 46 13.24 10.49 4.78
CA THR A 46 13.09 11.42 5.89
C THR A 46 11.79 11.18 6.63
N PRO A 47 11.75 11.35 7.96
CA PRO A 47 10.51 11.33 8.71
C PRO A 47 9.49 12.31 8.10
N PRO A 48 8.25 11.86 7.84
CA PRO A 48 7.24 12.74 7.25
C PRO A 48 6.76 13.70 8.34
N ALA A 49 6.50 14.96 8.00
CA ALA A 49 5.93 15.93 8.95
C ALA A 49 4.45 15.64 9.29
N HIS A 50 3.77 14.91 8.39
CA HIS A 50 2.38 14.54 8.55
C HIS A 50 2.10 13.14 8.03
N LEU A 51 1.07 12.51 8.59
CA LEU A 51 0.37 11.39 7.98
C LEU A 51 -0.86 11.96 7.28
N ASP A 52 -0.93 11.79 5.96
CA ASP A 52 -2.12 12.10 5.18
C ASP A 52 -2.85 10.78 4.87
N LEU A 53 -4.14 10.71 5.22
CA LEU A 53 -5.01 9.56 4.95
C LEU A 53 -6.19 10.04 4.09
N VAL A 54 -6.44 9.33 2.99
CA VAL A 54 -7.56 9.58 2.08
C VAL A 54 -8.43 8.34 2.05
N PHE A 55 -9.70 8.49 2.38
CA PHE A 55 -10.71 7.44 2.35
C PHE A 55 -11.55 7.56 1.07
N ASN A 56 -12.13 6.45 0.63
CA ASN A 56 -12.98 6.38 -0.57
C ASN A 56 -14.35 7.10 -0.41
N GLY A 57 -14.60 7.74 0.73
CA GLY A 57 -15.77 8.55 1.01
C GLY A 57 -15.64 9.27 2.36
N PRO A 58 -16.61 10.14 2.73
CA PRO A 58 -16.62 10.78 4.04
C PRO A 58 -16.78 9.77 5.17
N VAL A 59 -15.87 9.79 6.13
CA VAL A 59 -15.86 8.91 7.30
C VAL A 59 -15.58 9.74 8.55
N ARG A 60 -15.90 9.23 9.74
CA ARG A 60 -15.42 9.81 11.00
C ARG A 60 -14.21 9.02 11.49
N LEU A 61 -13.02 9.61 11.45
CA LEU A 61 -11.83 9.04 12.07
C LEU A 61 -11.95 9.13 13.60
N ILE A 62 -12.06 7.98 14.25
CA ILE A 62 -12.27 7.88 15.71
C ILE A 62 -11.02 7.40 16.46
N LYS A 63 -10.04 6.86 15.74
CA LYS A 63 -8.78 6.38 16.30
C LYS A 63 -7.67 6.52 15.28
N LEU A 64 -6.52 7.02 15.72
CA LEU A 64 -5.27 6.98 14.98
C LEU A 64 -4.10 6.86 15.96
N GLU A 65 -3.38 5.75 15.89
CA GLU A 65 -2.23 5.43 16.72
C GLU A 65 -1.02 5.18 15.81
N LEU A 66 0.06 5.92 16.07
CA LEU A 66 1.34 5.71 15.41
C LEU A 66 2.23 4.88 16.34
N MET A 67 2.71 3.75 15.84
CA MET A 67 3.63 2.86 16.54
C MET A 67 5.00 2.95 15.89
N GLY A 68 6.03 3.25 16.69
CA GLY A 68 7.42 3.01 16.33
C GLY A 68 7.83 1.58 16.71
N VAL A 69 9.12 1.28 16.59
CA VAL A 69 9.66 -0.02 17.01
C VAL A 69 9.47 -0.19 18.53
N GLY A 70 8.52 -1.04 18.91
CA GLY A 70 8.27 -1.45 20.30
C GLY A 70 7.58 -0.43 21.21
N HIS A 71 7.14 0.73 20.70
CA HIS A 71 6.46 1.74 21.51
C HIS A 71 5.48 2.59 20.69
N GLU A 72 4.45 3.09 21.37
CA GLU A 72 3.55 4.08 20.81
C GLU A 72 4.23 5.45 20.73
N MET A 73 3.98 6.17 19.64
CA MET A 73 4.46 7.52 19.40
C MET A 73 3.26 8.48 19.44
N PRO A 74 3.08 9.24 20.54
CA PRO A 74 1.91 10.07 20.71
C PRO A 74 1.77 11.11 19.59
N THR A 75 0.60 11.12 18.95
CA THR A 75 0.22 12.17 18.00
C THR A 75 -0.69 13.18 18.70
N LYS A 76 -0.92 14.34 18.08
CA LYS A 76 -1.95 15.30 18.55
C LYS A 76 -3.33 15.00 17.98
N PHE A 77 -3.58 13.76 17.54
CA PHE A 77 -4.85 13.40 16.95
C PHE A 77 -5.97 13.47 18.01
N GLU A 78 -7.04 14.19 17.66
CA GLU A 78 -8.27 14.25 18.41
C GLU A 78 -9.44 13.88 17.49
N PRO A 79 -10.32 12.93 17.88
CA PRO A 79 -11.49 12.58 17.09
C PRO A 79 -12.40 13.78 16.86
N LYS A 80 -12.84 13.97 15.62
CA LYS A 80 -13.83 14.99 15.26
C LYS A 80 -15.18 14.35 14.94
N THR A 81 -16.25 15.08 15.21
CA THR A 81 -17.60 14.64 14.88
C THR A 81 -17.90 14.71 13.38
N ASP A 82 -17.22 15.60 12.66
CA ASP A 82 -17.40 15.78 11.22
C ASP A 82 -16.85 14.61 10.43
N ALA A 83 -17.65 14.15 9.47
CA ALA A 83 -17.20 13.15 8.51
C ALA A 83 -16.42 13.82 7.37
N MET A 84 -15.20 13.37 7.12
CA MET A 84 -14.32 13.91 6.09
C MET A 84 -13.71 12.76 5.29
N ALA A 85 -13.36 13.01 4.02
CA ALA A 85 -12.66 12.03 3.21
C ALA A 85 -11.14 12.08 3.42
N THR A 86 -10.61 13.20 3.91
CA THR A 86 -9.17 13.44 4.05
C THR A 86 -8.83 13.87 5.47
N TYR A 87 -7.79 13.26 6.02
CA TYR A 87 -7.24 13.56 7.34
C TYR A 87 -5.74 13.81 7.23
N ARG A 88 -5.27 14.87 7.88
CA ARG A 88 -3.86 15.22 8.00
C ARG A 88 -3.48 15.31 9.48
N ILE A 89 -2.55 14.47 9.90
CA ILE A 89 -2.14 14.35 11.30
C ILE A 89 -0.66 14.69 11.43
N GLU A 90 -0.30 15.61 12.31
CA GLU A 90 1.11 15.90 12.65
C GLU A 90 1.77 14.67 13.28
N THR A 91 2.94 14.30 12.77
CA THR A 91 3.80 13.30 13.40
C THR A 91 4.62 13.92 14.54
N PRO A 92 4.94 13.16 15.59
CA PRO A 92 5.91 13.58 16.60
C PRO A 92 7.34 13.55 16.03
N GLY A 93 8.35 13.87 16.85
CA GLY A 93 9.74 13.62 16.47
C GLY A 93 10.00 12.13 16.29
N MET A 94 10.52 11.73 15.13
CA MET A 94 10.77 10.32 14.79
C MET A 94 12.22 10.11 14.36
N HIS A 95 12.81 9.02 14.82
CA HIS A 95 14.10 8.53 14.31
C HIS A 95 13.87 7.59 13.11
N PRO A 96 14.89 7.30 12.29
CA PRO A 96 14.80 6.22 11.30
C PRO A 96 14.33 4.89 11.90
N GLY A 97 13.53 4.13 11.16
CA GLY A 97 12.96 2.87 11.63
C GLY A 97 11.67 2.46 10.92
N GLN A 98 11.08 1.36 11.41
CA GLN A 98 9.79 0.86 10.95
C GLN A 98 8.66 1.47 11.78
N PHE A 99 7.57 1.84 11.11
CA PHE A 99 6.40 2.46 11.70
C PHE A 99 5.13 1.74 11.27
N THR A 100 4.15 1.69 12.17
CA THR A 100 2.80 1.16 11.89
C THR A 100 1.77 2.21 12.30
N VAL A 101 0.82 2.48 11.42
CA VAL A 101 -0.31 3.38 11.67
C VAL A 101 -1.54 2.51 11.81
N ASN A 102 -2.11 2.47 13.02
CA ASN A 102 -3.38 1.81 13.29
C ASN A 102 -4.48 2.87 13.29
N TRP A 103 -5.59 2.59 12.61
CA TRP A 103 -6.69 3.54 12.51
C TRP A 103 -8.05 2.84 12.64
N ALA A 104 -9.05 3.59 13.11
CA ALA A 104 -10.44 3.17 13.06
C ALA A 104 -11.34 4.32 12.64
N VAL A 105 -12.32 4.01 11.80
CA VAL A 105 -13.27 4.97 11.24
C VAL A 105 -14.69 4.47 11.37
N ILE A 106 -15.66 5.38 11.40
CA ILE A 106 -17.09 5.08 11.27
C ILE A 106 -17.56 5.59 9.91
N GLY A 107 -18.05 4.67 9.07
CA GLY A 107 -18.62 4.98 7.76
C GLY A 107 -20.02 5.61 7.83
N ALA A 108 -20.57 5.98 6.67
CA ALA A 108 -21.93 6.51 6.57
C ALA A 108 -23.01 5.48 6.97
N ASP A 109 -22.71 4.19 6.85
CA ASP A 109 -23.56 3.08 7.27
C ASP A 109 -23.52 2.82 8.79
N GLY A 110 -22.70 3.58 9.53
CA GLY A 110 -22.56 3.47 10.97
C GLY A 110 -21.67 2.33 11.44
N HIS A 111 -21.10 1.54 10.52
CA HIS A 111 -20.16 0.49 10.89
C HIS A 111 -18.78 1.05 11.18
N THR A 112 -18.16 0.50 12.23
CA THR A 112 -16.75 0.77 12.53
C THR A 112 -15.87 -0.15 11.69
N VAL A 113 -14.92 0.44 10.97
CA VAL A 113 -13.86 -0.27 10.25
C VAL A 113 -12.53 0.06 10.92
N THR A 114 -11.74 -0.97 11.21
CA THR A 114 -10.40 -0.86 11.78
C THR A 114 -9.41 -1.51 10.83
N ASN A 115 -8.28 -0.86 10.60
CA ASN A 115 -7.19 -1.44 9.81
C ASN A 115 -5.85 -0.78 10.20
N SER A 116 -4.77 -1.22 9.55
CA SER A 116 -3.44 -0.62 9.72
C SER A 116 -2.64 -0.64 8.42
N PHE A 117 -1.60 0.19 8.36
CA PHE A 117 -0.57 0.14 7.32
C PHE A 117 0.79 0.42 7.96
N ASN A 118 1.87 0.06 7.26
CA ASN A 118 3.24 0.26 7.72
C ASN A 118 4.05 1.08 6.73
N PHE A 119 5.12 1.73 7.20
CA PHE A 119 6.12 2.39 6.36
C PHE A 119 7.48 2.39 7.06
N VAL A 120 8.55 2.60 6.30
CA VAL A 120 9.92 2.62 6.79
C VAL A 120 10.54 3.98 6.53
N VAL A 121 11.21 4.55 7.54
CA VAL A 121 12.09 5.70 7.37
C VAL A 121 13.53 5.22 7.35
N ASP A 122 14.18 5.31 6.20
CA ASP A 122 15.58 4.92 6.01
C ASP A 122 16.35 6.01 5.24
N PRO A 123 17.20 6.80 5.92
CA PRO A 123 18.05 7.80 5.28
C PRO A 123 19.00 7.25 4.22
N ALA A 124 19.30 5.95 4.24
CA ALA A 124 20.16 5.27 3.28
C ALA A 124 19.39 4.66 2.10
N ALA A 125 18.06 4.82 2.02
CA ALA A 125 17.28 4.33 0.90
C ALA A 125 17.78 4.94 -0.43
N GLU A 126 18.24 4.10 -1.36
CA GLU A 126 18.81 4.51 -2.64
C GLU A 126 17.77 5.26 -3.51
N GLU A 127 18.18 6.39 -4.09
CA GLU A 127 17.47 6.99 -5.21
C GLU A 127 17.78 6.15 -6.45
N HIS A 128 16.84 5.37 -6.97
CA HIS A 128 16.96 4.82 -8.32
C HIS A 128 16.79 5.93 -9.38
N GLY A 129 17.70 6.90 -9.38
CA GLY A 129 17.95 7.84 -10.45
C GLY A 129 19.07 7.29 -11.32
N GLY A 130 18.73 6.44 -12.28
CA GLY A 130 19.69 5.93 -13.26
C GLY A 130 20.26 7.05 -14.14
N HIS A 131 21.40 7.62 -13.71
CA HIS A 131 22.43 8.14 -14.62
C HIS A 131 22.88 6.99 -15.51
N GLY A 132 22.81 7.08 -16.84
CA GLY A 132 23.65 8.00 -17.59
C GLY A 132 24.98 7.34 -17.93
N ALA A 133 24.94 6.18 -18.60
CA ALA A 133 26.12 5.62 -19.27
C ALA A 133 25.99 5.96 -20.76
N ASN A 134 26.37 7.19 -21.11
CA ASN A 134 26.70 7.51 -22.49
C ASN A 134 27.98 6.73 -22.82
N HIS A 135 27.83 5.77 -23.70
CA HIS A 135 28.88 4.90 -24.22
C HIS A 135 29.66 5.71 -25.26
N ASP A 136 30.80 6.26 -24.85
CA ASP A 136 31.81 6.81 -25.75
C ASP A 136 32.99 5.82 -25.83
N ASP A 137 32.80 4.71 -26.54
CA ASP A 137 33.90 3.91 -27.07
C ASP A 137 34.19 4.40 -28.49
N HIS A 138 35.12 5.34 -28.61
CA HIS A 138 35.71 5.72 -29.89
C HIS A 138 36.92 4.82 -30.17
N ASP A 139 36.75 3.92 -31.13
CA ASP A 139 37.79 3.13 -31.76
C ASP A 139 39.00 4.00 -32.17
N ASN A 140 40.19 3.64 -31.69
CA ASN A 140 41.44 4.04 -32.34
C ASN A 140 42.20 2.79 -32.81
N HIS A 141 41.96 2.45 -34.07
CA HIS A 141 42.75 1.51 -34.83
C HIS A 141 43.94 2.24 -35.48
N SER A 142 45.15 1.91 -35.04
CA SER A 142 46.34 2.03 -35.89
C SER A 142 47.41 1.04 -35.43
N ASP A 143 47.43 -0.08 -36.13
CA ASP A 143 48.60 -0.90 -36.42
C ASP A 143 49.77 -0.03 -36.90
N HIS A 144 50.99 -0.27 -36.40
CA HIS A 144 52.14 -0.53 -37.26
C HIS A 144 53.36 -1.03 -36.48
N THR A 145 53.91 -2.09 -37.07
CA THR A 145 55.09 -2.89 -36.76
C THR A 145 56.39 -2.07 -36.88
N GLU A 146 57.41 -2.33 -36.04
CA GLU A 146 58.72 -2.89 -36.47
C GLU A 146 59.75 -3.01 -35.32
N HIS A 147 60.31 -4.22 -35.22
CA HIS A 147 61.56 -4.57 -34.56
C HIS A 147 62.75 -4.11 -35.43
N ALA A 148 63.79 -3.53 -34.84
CA ALA A 148 65.20 -3.92 -35.11
C ALA A 148 66.21 -3.15 -34.23
N SER A 149 67.12 -3.94 -33.69
CA SER A 149 68.41 -3.69 -33.03
C SER A 149 69.33 -2.61 -33.64
N HIS A 150 69.96 -1.79 -32.79
CA HIS A 150 71.41 -1.77 -32.52
C HIS A 150 71.73 -0.85 -31.32
#